data_AF-A0AAF5DLZ8-F1
#
_entry.id   AF-A0AAF5DLZ8-F1
#
_cell.length_a   1.000
_cell.length_b   1.000
_cell.length_c   1.000
_cell.angle_alpha   90.00
_cell.angle_beta   90.00
_cell.angle_gamma   90.00
#
_symmetry.space_group_name_H-M   'P 1'
#
loop_
_entity.id
_entity.type
_entity.pdbx_description
1 polymer ?
#
loop_
_entity_poly.entity_id
_entity_poly.type
_entity_poly.pdbx_seq_one_letter_code
_entity_poly.pdbx_strand_id
1 'polypeptide(L)'
;MQNVKHKNYYPVDIVFEQQGPKICPSKDDLPVGEKFYYNLLKLDSIPDVSEFYSILSNSITLKNCTPEIIEILEYKLNPPVIGSMKNWEYLTSKFGCSNDFVMNMRNNPNPMKEFIKSNSNIQLNMLLKEIESMNRIDVLLSLKKPINELKSILNGKIFNSNTDIINSNHIKSPIYQKDFQTSEDISTFNYDKECKFFNLLLSKYFIVILLLHHEVEVSDRKYFKWFRRNLENAFDNKYAIFDFDKSVNKSNLYLSTKSLFQSSLFIICLFNNEWCRVINSFTKNNTQSIDLTELLKCKVYLSELMDGEIIQNKFINRRFIAVTVENLDKSLLPVGWPQNTLCYEFPKHFKELCIKILK
;
A
#
# COMPACT_ATOMS: atom_id res chain seq x y z
N MET A 1 -32.76 -17.38 -55.66
CA MET A 1 -32.05 -16.20 -55.13
C MET A 1 -32.75 -15.77 -53.84
N GLN A 2 -31.95 -15.53 -52.80
CA GLN A 2 -32.33 -15.73 -51.39
C GLN A 2 -33.42 -14.76 -50.87
N ASN A 3 -34.39 -15.33 -50.16
CA ASN A 3 -35.37 -14.65 -49.32
C ASN A 3 -34.68 -14.04 -48.09
N VAL A 4 -34.39 -12.75 -48.10
CA VAL A 4 -34.04 -12.00 -46.88
C VAL A 4 -35.35 -11.56 -46.23
N LYS A 5 -35.79 -12.30 -45.21
CA LYS A 5 -36.89 -11.89 -44.35
C LYS A 5 -36.44 -10.66 -43.55
N HIS A 6 -37.05 -9.51 -43.83
CA HIS A 6 -37.00 -8.34 -42.96
C HIS A 6 -37.52 -8.73 -41.57
N LYS A 7 -36.64 -8.76 -40.57
CA LYS A 7 -37.04 -8.81 -39.16
C LYS A 7 -37.42 -7.40 -38.72
N ASN A 8 -38.70 -7.21 -38.43
CA ASN A 8 -39.21 -6.04 -37.72
C ASN A 8 -38.69 -6.06 -36.29
N TYR A 9 -37.94 -5.04 -35.89
CA TYR A 9 -37.57 -4.80 -34.50
C TYR A 9 -38.67 -3.99 -33.83
N TYR A 10 -39.25 -4.52 -32.75
CA TYR A 10 -40.16 -3.78 -31.88
C TYR A 10 -39.37 -2.98 -30.84
N PRO A 11 -39.85 -1.79 -30.42
CA PRO A 11 -39.15 -0.93 -29.47
C PRO A 11 -39.43 -1.38 -28.03
N VAL A 12 -38.83 -2.48 -27.58
CA VAL A 12 -38.92 -2.92 -26.17
C VAL A 12 -37.61 -3.62 -25.77
N ASP A 13 -37.03 -3.11 -24.68
CA ASP A 13 -35.94 -3.64 -23.84
C ASP A 13 -34.53 -3.76 -24.45
N ILE A 14 -33.80 -2.63 -24.43
CA ILE A 14 -32.35 -2.69 -24.19
C ILE A 14 -32.17 -3.18 -22.75
N VAL A 15 -32.22 -4.49 -22.55
CA VAL A 15 -31.66 -5.11 -21.36
C VAL A 15 -30.15 -4.92 -21.49
N PHE A 16 -29.62 -3.87 -20.88
CA PHE A 16 -28.19 -3.82 -20.63
C PHE A 16 -27.87 -5.08 -19.82
N GLU A 17 -27.11 -6.02 -20.40
CA GLU A 17 -26.56 -7.15 -19.66
C GLU A 17 -25.83 -6.59 -18.44
N GLN A 18 -26.48 -6.65 -17.28
CA GLN A 18 -25.92 -6.16 -16.04
C GLN A 18 -24.78 -7.10 -15.68
N GLN A 19 -23.54 -6.60 -15.69
CA GLN A 19 -22.38 -7.41 -15.28
C GLN A 19 -22.61 -7.86 -13.85
N GLY A 20 -22.76 -9.17 -13.65
CA GLY A 20 -22.87 -9.80 -12.35
C GLY A 20 -21.60 -9.60 -11.51
N PRO A 21 -21.62 -10.02 -10.22
CA PRO A 21 -20.42 -9.97 -9.38
C PRO A 21 -19.26 -10.71 -10.07
N LYS A 22 -18.07 -10.09 -10.06
CA LYS A 22 -16.85 -10.77 -10.53
C LYS A 22 -16.51 -11.87 -9.54
N ILE A 23 -16.84 -13.11 -9.91
CA ILE A 23 -16.51 -14.32 -9.17
C ILE A 23 -15.38 -15.03 -9.92
N CYS A 24 -14.24 -15.18 -9.26
CA CYS A 24 -13.12 -15.97 -9.75
C CYS A 24 -13.18 -17.36 -9.08
N PRO A 25 -13.45 -18.45 -9.82
CA PRO A 25 -13.51 -19.80 -9.26
C PRO A 25 -12.19 -20.23 -8.61
N SER A 26 -11.07 -19.85 -9.21
CA SER A 26 -9.72 -20.20 -8.77
C SER A 26 -8.74 -19.02 -8.89
N LYS A 27 -7.51 -19.20 -8.39
CA LYS A 27 -6.42 -18.23 -8.57
C LYS A 27 -6.14 -17.95 -10.05
N ASP A 28 -6.32 -18.94 -10.91
CA ASP A 28 -5.94 -18.81 -12.31
C ASP A 28 -6.90 -17.90 -13.09
N ASP A 29 -8.12 -17.74 -12.58
CA ASP A 29 -9.17 -16.90 -13.13
C ASP A 29 -9.06 -15.43 -12.70
N LEU A 30 -8.19 -15.10 -11.74
CA LEU A 30 -7.93 -13.72 -11.34
C LEU A 30 -7.20 -12.97 -12.46
N PRO A 31 -7.56 -11.70 -12.73
CA PRO A 31 -6.77 -10.81 -13.54
C PRO A 31 -5.30 -10.81 -13.09
N VAL A 32 -4.35 -10.73 -14.02
CA VAL A 32 -2.91 -10.84 -13.71
C VAL A 32 -2.48 -9.87 -12.60
N GLY A 33 -3.01 -8.64 -12.63
CA GLY A 33 -2.74 -7.62 -11.60
C GLY A 33 -3.39 -7.88 -10.23
N GLU A 34 -4.24 -8.90 -10.10
CA GLU A 34 -4.96 -9.25 -8.87
C GLU A 34 -4.58 -10.63 -8.33
N LYS A 35 -3.79 -11.43 -9.06
CA LYS A 35 -3.31 -12.76 -8.61
C LYS A 35 -2.51 -12.69 -7.30
N PHE A 36 -1.90 -11.54 -6.99
CA PHE A 36 -1.16 -11.35 -5.74
C PHE A 36 -2.07 -11.40 -4.51
N TYR A 37 -3.32 -10.92 -4.61
CA TYR A 37 -4.26 -10.93 -3.49
C TYR A 37 -4.49 -12.36 -3.00
N TYR A 38 -4.55 -13.34 -3.92
CA TYR A 38 -4.77 -14.74 -3.56
C TYR A 38 -3.75 -15.28 -2.55
N ASN A 39 -2.47 -15.03 -2.80
CA ASN A 39 -1.40 -15.50 -1.91
C ASN A 39 -1.47 -14.79 -0.55
N LEU A 40 -1.92 -13.54 -0.53
CA LEU A 40 -1.92 -12.67 0.64
C LEU A 40 -3.16 -12.82 1.53
N LEU A 41 -4.20 -13.43 0.99
CA LEU A 41 -5.44 -13.81 1.66
C LEU A 41 -5.37 -15.23 2.24
N LYS A 42 -4.41 -16.03 1.78
CA LYS A 42 -4.19 -17.39 2.27
C LYS A 42 -3.62 -17.34 3.68
N LEU A 43 -4.34 -17.92 4.64
CA LEU A 43 -3.87 -18.11 6.00
C LEU A 43 -3.21 -19.49 6.09
N ASP A 44 -1.93 -19.53 6.45
CA ASP A 44 -1.18 -20.79 6.60
C ASP A 44 -1.57 -21.58 7.86
N SER A 45 -2.27 -20.94 8.81
CA SER A 45 -2.78 -21.55 10.03
C SER A 45 -4.08 -20.88 10.48
N ILE A 46 -4.92 -21.62 11.23
CA ILE A 46 -6.16 -21.10 11.82
C ILE A 46 -5.76 -20.31 13.07
N PRO A 47 -5.81 -18.96 13.05
CA PRO A 47 -5.41 -18.14 14.17
C PRO A 47 -6.51 -18.16 15.23
N ASP A 48 -6.15 -18.15 16.52
CA ASP A 48 -7.09 -17.93 17.59
C ASP A 48 -7.52 -16.45 17.60
N VAL A 49 -8.78 -16.20 17.25
CA VAL A 49 -9.37 -14.86 17.05
C VAL A 49 -10.08 -14.38 18.32
N SER A 50 -10.10 -15.19 19.38
CA SER A 50 -10.86 -14.91 20.60
C SER A 50 -10.38 -13.65 21.35
N GLU A 51 -9.18 -13.14 21.07
CA GLU A 51 -8.70 -11.87 21.63
C GLU A 51 -9.28 -10.62 20.95
N PHE A 52 -9.91 -10.73 19.77
CA PHE A 52 -10.51 -9.55 19.11
C PHE A 52 -11.73 -9.01 19.86
N TYR A 53 -12.35 -9.80 20.74
CA TYR A 53 -13.59 -9.49 21.42
C TYR A 53 -13.48 -8.42 22.51
N SER A 54 -12.38 -7.66 22.59
CA SER A 54 -12.38 -6.44 23.39
C SER A 54 -13.24 -5.38 22.67
N ILE A 55 -14.53 -5.40 23.01
CA ILE A 55 -15.60 -4.48 22.58
C ILE A 55 -15.04 -3.06 22.53
N LEU A 56 -14.82 -2.53 21.31
CA LEU A 56 -14.61 -1.09 21.15
C LEU A 56 -15.83 -0.38 21.76
N SER A 57 -15.65 0.81 22.32
CA SER A 57 -16.82 1.58 22.74
C SER A 57 -17.78 1.74 21.55
N ASN A 58 -19.08 1.55 21.78
CA ASN A 58 -20.12 1.75 20.74
C ASN A 58 -20.20 3.21 20.27
N SER A 59 -19.49 4.14 20.92
CA SER A 59 -19.30 5.51 20.44
C SER A 59 -18.34 5.61 19.25
N ILE A 60 -17.55 4.57 18.97
CA ILE A 60 -16.60 4.54 17.85
C ILE A 60 -17.34 4.14 16.59
N THR A 61 -17.37 5.06 15.64
CA THR A 61 -18.04 4.91 14.35
C THR A 61 -17.02 4.85 13.21
N LEU A 62 -17.46 4.50 12.01
CA LEU A 62 -16.59 4.41 10.83
C LEU A 62 -15.86 5.73 10.53
N LYS A 63 -16.45 6.88 10.88
CA LYS A 63 -15.79 8.20 10.79
C LYS A 63 -14.52 8.32 11.65
N ASN A 64 -14.38 7.47 12.66
CA ASN A 64 -13.24 7.46 13.57
C ASN A 64 -12.11 6.53 13.09
N CYS A 65 -12.29 5.80 11.99
CA CYS A 65 -11.25 4.92 11.46
C CYS A 65 -10.03 5.74 11.06
N THR A 66 -8.85 5.27 11.47
CA THR A 66 -7.59 5.83 10.98
C THR A 66 -7.42 5.47 9.51
N PRO A 67 -6.62 6.23 8.74
CA PRO A 67 -6.40 5.89 7.35
C PRO A 67 -5.66 4.57 7.16
N GLU A 68 -4.84 4.14 8.13
CA GLU A 68 -4.28 2.78 8.13
C GLU A 68 -5.38 1.69 8.21
N ILE A 69 -6.40 1.88 9.05
CA ILE A 69 -7.55 0.97 9.12
C ILE A 69 -8.28 0.94 7.78
N ILE A 70 -8.51 2.10 7.16
CA ILE A 70 -9.20 2.21 5.87
C ILE A 70 -8.38 1.48 4.78
N GLU A 71 -7.07 1.71 4.72
CA GLU A 71 -6.20 1.06 3.75
C GLU A 71 -6.15 -0.47 3.92
N ILE A 72 -6.14 -0.98 5.16
CA ILE A 72 -6.22 -2.43 5.42
C ILE A 72 -7.54 -2.99 4.88
N LEU A 73 -8.65 -2.32 5.17
CA LEU A 73 -9.97 -2.73 4.72
C LEU A 73 -10.04 -2.72 3.18
N GLU A 74 -9.60 -1.65 2.53
CA GLU A 74 -9.50 -1.57 1.07
C GLU A 74 -8.65 -2.72 0.51
N TYR A 75 -7.46 -2.90 1.05
CA TYR A 75 -6.49 -3.87 0.55
C TYR A 75 -6.99 -5.31 0.64
N LYS A 76 -7.69 -5.65 1.73
CA LYS A 76 -8.17 -7.02 1.97
C LYS A 76 -9.58 -7.27 1.43
N LEU A 77 -10.44 -6.26 1.32
CA LEU A 77 -11.85 -6.43 0.97
C LEU A 77 -12.23 -5.91 -0.42
N ASN A 78 -11.45 -5.04 -1.06
CA ASN A 78 -11.69 -4.64 -2.45
C ASN A 78 -11.48 -5.76 -3.49
N PRO A 79 -10.58 -6.74 -3.30
CA PRO A 79 -10.39 -7.80 -4.29
C PRO A 79 -11.72 -8.53 -4.62
N PRO A 80 -11.88 -9.02 -5.86
CA PRO A 80 -13.07 -9.76 -6.24
C PRO A 80 -13.23 -11.03 -5.40
N VAL A 81 -14.44 -11.58 -5.44
CA VAL A 81 -14.76 -12.85 -4.76
C VAL A 81 -13.91 -13.95 -5.39
N ILE A 82 -13.15 -14.67 -4.56
CA ILE A 82 -12.37 -15.83 -5.00
C ILE A 82 -12.90 -17.07 -4.29
N GLY A 83 -13.44 -18.01 -5.05
CA GLY A 83 -14.13 -19.18 -4.51
C GLY A 83 -15.29 -18.78 -3.59
N SER A 84 -15.24 -19.21 -2.33
CA SER A 84 -16.23 -18.86 -1.30
C SER A 84 -15.91 -17.59 -0.50
N MET A 85 -14.84 -16.87 -0.86
CA MET A 85 -14.37 -15.72 -0.09
C MET A 85 -15.26 -14.50 -0.32
N LYS A 86 -15.86 -13.99 0.74
CA LYS A 86 -16.68 -12.77 0.73
C LYS A 86 -15.80 -11.51 0.72
N ASN A 87 -16.29 -10.45 0.08
CA ASN A 87 -15.59 -9.18 -0.11
C ASN A 87 -16.50 -7.97 0.22
N TRP A 88 -16.12 -6.77 -0.22
CA TRP A 88 -16.87 -5.53 0.00
C TRP A 88 -18.33 -5.57 -0.50
N GLU A 89 -18.65 -6.32 -1.56
CA GLU A 89 -20.03 -6.45 -2.07
C GLU A 89 -20.94 -7.14 -1.06
N TYR A 90 -20.43 -8.16 -0.37
CA TYR A 90 -21.18 -8.83 0.70
C TYR A 90 -21.42 -7.88 1.89
N LEU A 91 -20.41 -7.09 2.26
CA LEU A 91 -20.51 -6.10 3.35
C LEU A 91 -21.57 -5.06 3.08
N THR A 92 -21.49 -4.41 1.92
CA THR A 92 -22.44 -3.36 1.52
C THR A 92 -23.87 -3.88 1.51
N SER A 93 -24.08 -5.10 1.00
CA SER A 93 -25.39 -5.77 1.05
C SER A 93 -25.88 -5.99 2.49
N LYS A 94 -25.02 -6.44 3.41
CA LYS A 94 -25.37 -6.62 4.84
C LYS A 94 -25.71 -5.32 5.56
N PHE A 95 -25.10 -4.22 5.15
CA PHE A 95 -25.40 -2.89 5.67
C PHE A 95 -26.55 -2.18 4.92
N GLY A 96 -27.28 -2.89 4.05
CA GLY A 96 -28.49 -2.39 3.40
C GLY A 96 -28.23 -1.41 2.26
N CYS A 97 -27.02 -1.39 1.69
CA CYS A 97 -26.77 -0.61 0.47
C CYS A 97 -27.59 -1.17 -0.69
N SER A 98 -28.09 -0.28 -1.56
CA SER A 98 -28.88 -0.69 -2.73
C SER A 98 -28.03 -1.45 -3.76
N ASN A 99 -28.67 -2.31 -4.55
CA ASN A 99 -27.99 -2.97 -5.67
C ASN A 99 -27.40 -1.97 -6.66
N ASP A 100 -28.05 -0.83 -6.87
CA ASP A 100 -27.55 0.25 -7.73
C ASP A 100 -26.23 0.84 -7.20
N PHE A 101 -26.11 1.00 -5.88
CA PHE A 101 -24.86 1.43 -5.24
C PHE A 101 -23.75 0.41 -5.50
N VAL A 102 -24.02 -0.87 -5.28
CA VAL A 102 -23.05 -1.95 -5.52
C VAL A 102 -22.63 -1.98 -7.00
N MET A 103 -23.59 -1.89 -7.92
CA MET A 103 -23.34 -1.84 -9.37
C MET A 103 -22.41 -0.69 -9.74
N ASN A 104 -22.67 0.53 -9.24
CA ASN A 104 -21.83 1.70 -9.50
C ASN A 104 -20.42 1.54 -8.92
N MET A 105 -20.31 0.93 -7.74
CA MET A 105 -19.03 0.76 -7.06
C MET A 105 -18.11 -0.29 -7.70
N ARG A 106 -18.61 -1.20 -8.55
CA ARG A 106 -17.78 -2.17 -9.30
C ARG A 106 -16.77 -1.52 -10.24
N ASN A 107 -17.05 -0.29 -10.69
CA ASN A 107 -16.15 0.48 -11.54
C ASN A 107 -15.28 1.48 -10.75
N ASN A 108 -15.49 1.57 -9.44
CA ASN A 108 -14.70 2.46 -8.58
C ASN A 108 -13.38 1.78 -8.21
N PRO A 109 -12.23 2.47 -8.25
CA PRO A 109 -10.96 1.89 -7.82
C PRO A 109 -10.91 1.52 -6.32
N ASN A 110 -11.73 2.18 -5.50
CA ASN A 110 -11.68 2.11 -4.03
C ASN A 110 -13.08 1.99 -3.40
N PRO A 111 -13.83 0.92 -3.70
CA PRO A 111 -15.23 0.79 -3.28
C PRO A 111 -15.39 0.74 -1.75
N MET A 112 -14.47 0.11 -1.01
CA MET A 112 -14.56 0.05 0.46
C MET A 112 -14.37 1.42 1.12
N LYS A 113 -13.51 2.29 0.57
CA LYS A 113 -13.33 3.65 1.08
C LYS A 113 -14.57 4.50 0.88
N GLU A 114 -15.19 4.41 -0.30
CA GLU A 114 -16.47 5.09 -0.55
C GLU A 114 -17.58 4.54 0.35
N PHE A 115 -17.65 3.22 0.56
CA PHE A 115 -18.58 2.63 1.51
C PHE A 115 -18.39 3.19 2.93
N ILE A 116 -17.15 3.26 3.44
CA ILE A 116 -16.84 3.81 4.77
C ILE A 116 -17.26 5.28 4.86
N LYS A 117 -17.02 6.06 3.80
CA LYS A 117 -17.39 7.47 3.72
C LYS A 117 -18.90 7.68 3.73
N SER A 118 -19.64 6.94 2.89
CA SER A 118 -21.10 7.00 2.82
C SER A 118 -21.79 6.49 4.09
N ASN A 119 -21.14 5.60 4.83
CA ASN A 119 -21.69 4.94 6.01
C ASN A 119 -20.96 5.34 7.30
N SER A 120 -20.45 6.57 7.35
CA SER A 120 -19.56 7.07 8.41
C SER A 120 -20.13 6.98 9.83
N ASN A 121 -21.46 6.95 9.98
CA ASN A 121 -22.16 6.84 11.26
C ASN A 121 -22.29 5.41 11.80
N ILE A 122 -22.02 4.39 10.99
CA ILE A 122 -22.09 2.99 11.42
C ILE A 122 -21.04 2.74 12.51
N GLN A 123 -21.40 1.98 13.53
CA GLN A 123 -20.46 1.61 14.60
C GLN A 123 -19.38 0.68 14.06
N LEU A 124 -18.12 0.93 14.41
CA LEU A 124 -17.00 0.08 13.96
C LEU A 124 -17.15 -1.37 14.44
N ASN A 125 -17.70 -1.59 15.63
CA ASN A 125 -18.03 -2.93 16.13
C ASN A 125 -18.99 -3.70 15.21
N MET A 126 -19.95 -3.02 14.58
CA MET A 126 -20.88 -3.67 13.67
C MET A 126 -20.15 -4.16 12.42
N LEU A 127 -19.24 -3.34 11.87
CA LEU A 127 -18.40 -3.74 10.75
C LEU A 127 -17.51 -4.95 11.10
N LEU A 128 -16.87 -4.93 12.27
CA LEU A 128 -16.00 -6.03 12.70
C LEU A 128 -16.76 -7.33 12.93
N LYS A 129 -17.96 -7.27 13.52
CA LYS A 129 -18.85 -8.43 13.66
C LYS A 129 -19.27 -9.01 12.31
N GLU A 130 -19.52 -8.17 11.31
CA GLU A 130 -19.81 -8.67 9.96
C GLU A 130 -18.58 -9.26 9.28
N ILE A 131 -17.39 -8.69 9.48
CA ILE A 131 -16.12 -9.25 8.99
C ILE A 131 -15.85 -10.64 9.63
N GLU A 132 -16.23 -10.81 10.88
CA GLU A 132 -16.22 -12.10 11.57
C GLU A 132 -17.27 -13.06 10.99
N SER A 133 -18.51 -12.60 10.77
CA SER A 133 -19.61 -13.40 10.22
C SER A 133 -19.32 -13.95 8.82
N MET A 134 -18.50 -13.22 8.04
CA MET A 134 -18.02 -13.65 6.73
C MET A 134 -16.78 -14.56 6.77
N ASN A 135 -16.27 -14.89 7.97
CA ASN A 135 -15.07 -15.68 8.19
C ASN A 135 -13.80 -15.08 7.55
N ARG A 136 -13.70 -13.75 7.49
CA ARG A 136 -12.52 -13.03 6.96
C ARG A 136 -11.51 -12.74 8.07
N ILE A 137 -10.99 -13.82 8.66
CA ILE A 137 -10.05 -13.75 9.80
C ILE A 137 -8.75 -13.03 9.43
N ASP A 138 -8.34 -13.11 8.17
CA ASP A 138 -7.16 -12.41 7.62
C ASP A 138 -7.27 -10.89 7.74
N VAL A 139 -8.48 -10.34 7.58
CA VAL A 139 -8.78 -8.92 7.75
C VAL A 139 -8.67 -8.56 9.21
N LEU A 140 -9.32 -9.34 10.09
CA LEU A 140 -9.30 -9.12 11.53
C LEU A 140 -7.86 -9.08 12.03
N LEU A 141 -7.06 -10.12 11.76
CA LEU A 141 -5.64 -10.18 12.13
C LEU A 141 -4.86 -8.92 11.73
N SER A 142 -5.06 -8.45 10.48
CA SER A 142 -4.37 -7.27 9.97
C SER A 142 -4.80 -5.99 10.71
N LEU A 143 -6.04 -5.93 11.18
CA LEU A 143 -6.58 -4.81 11.94
C LEU A 143 -6.24 -4.84 13.44
N LYS A 144 -5.68 -5.93 14.00
CA LYS A 144 -5.43 -6.08 15.44
C LYS A 144 -4.70 -4.88 16.03
N LYS A 145 -3.54 -4.58 15.44
CA LYS A 145 -2.64 -3.55 15.92
C LYS A 145 -3.25 -2.15 15.73
N PRO A 146 -3.70 -1.74 14.53
CA PRO A 146 -4.32 -0.43 14.32
C PRO A 146 -5.55 -0.17 15.20
N ILE A 147 -6.37 -1.20 15.45
CA ILE A 147 -7.54 -1.07 16.33
C ILE A 147 -7.11 -0.85 17.79
N ASN A 148 -6.09 -1.56 18.27
CA ASN A 148 -5.58 -1.39 19.62
C ASN A 148 -4.91 -0.02 19.84
N GLU A 149 -4.26 0.50 18.79
CA GLU A 149 -3.76 1.87 18.79
C GLU A 149 -4.94 2.85 18.86
N LEU A 150 -5.96 2.71 18.01
CA LEU A 150 -7.16 3.54 18.03
C LEU A 150 -7.84 3.56 19.42
N LYS A 151 -7.95 2.41 20.09
CA LYS A 151 -8.44 2.30 21.47
C LYS A 151 -7.60 3.14 22.43
N SER A 152 -6.28 2.99 22.36
CA SER A 152 -5.35 3.73 23.23
C SER A 152 -5.51 5.23 23.06
N ILE A 153 -5.69 5.70 21.83
CA ILE A 153 -5.79 7.14 21.54
C ILE A 153 -7.10 7.72 22.06
N LEU A 154 -8.21 7.00 21.87
CA LEU A 154 -9.52 7.46 22.31
C LEU A 154 -9.64 7.43 23.84
N ASN A 155 -9.09 6.41 24.50
CA ASN A 155 -9.02 6.36 25.95
C ASN A 155 -8.12 7.48 26.53
N GLY A 156 -7.03 7.84 25.82
CA GLY A 156 -6.18 8.98 26.18
C GLY A 156 -6.87 10.34 26.03
N LYS A 157 -7.85 10.47 25.12
CA LYS A 157 -8.65 11.71 24.99
C LYS A 157 -9.71 11.86 26.07
N ILE A 158 -10.25 10.76 26.61
CA ILE A 158 -11.28 10.79 27.65
C ILE A 158 -10.74 11.30 29.00
N PHE A 159 -9.44 11.15 29.26
CA PHE A 159 -8.83 11.70 30.49
C PHE A 159 -8.49 13.20 30.43
N ASN A 160 -8.51 13.83 29.25
CA ASN A 160 -8.20 15.27 29.10
C ASN A 160 -9.44 16.16 28.96
N SER A 161 -10.65 15.62 29.10
CA SER A 161 -11.91 16.38 28.97
C SER A 161 -12.64 16.64 30.29
N ASN A 162 -11.96 16.54 31.44
CA ASN A 162 -12.51 16.85 32.76
C ASN A 162 -11.52 17.64 33.62
N THR A 163 -11.15 18.86 33.19
CA THR A 163 -10.75 19.94 34.11
C THR A 163 -11.09 21.29 33.49
N ASP A 164 -11.89 22.04 34.24
CA ASP A 164 -12.01 23.50 34.26
C ASP A 164 -12.90 24.18 33.21
N ILE A 165 -14.21 24.00 33.43
CA ILE A 165 -15.18 25.08 33.33
C ILE A 165 -14.90 26.04 34.49
N ILE A 166 -14.66 27.33 34.19
CA ILE A 166 -14.94 28.57 34.95
C ILE A 166 -13.75 29.57 34.90
N ASN A 167 -14.09 30.81 34.52
CA ASN A 167 -13.35 32.10 34.55
C ASN A 167 -12.43 32.41 33.36
N SER A 168 -12.86 33.16 32.34
CA SER A 168 -13.25 34.59 32.25
C SER A 168 -12.09 35.54 31.89
N ASN A 169 -12.36 36.30 30.83
CA ASN A 169 -11.88 37.63 30.47
C ASN A 169 -10.57 37.81 29.68
N HIS A 170 -10.79 38.26 28.43
CA HIS A 170 -10.11 39.35 27.74
C HIS A 170 -8.58 39.32 27.66
N ILE A 171 -8.05 39.12 26.45
CA ILE A 171 -7.16 40.09 25.77
C ILE A 171 -7.23 39.90 24.25
N LYS A 172 -7.24 41.04 23.58
CA LYS A 172 -7.50 41.38 22.18
C LYS A 172 -6.61 40.67 21.15
N SER A 173 -7.20 40.31 20.02
CA SER A 173 -6.53 40.08 18.73
C SER A 173 -5.87 41.34 18.18
N PRO A 174 -4.90 41.20 17.25
CA PRO A 174 -5.09 41.91 15.99
C PRO A 174 -4.88 41.06 14.74
N ILE A 175 -5.77 41.36 13.81
CA ILE A 175 -5.87 41.03 12.39
C ILE A 175 -4.55 41.25 11.64
N TYR A 176 -4.15 40.28 10.81
CA TYR A 176 -3.56 40.54 9.50
C TYR A 176 -4.08 39.48 8.51
N GLN A 177 -4.97 39.92 7.62
CA GLN A 177 -5.31 39.27 6.36
C GLN A 177 -4.15 39.45 5.38
N LYS A 178 -3.78 38.37 4.68
CA LYS A 178 -3.27 38.48 3.31
C LYS A 178 -3.66 37.24 2.53
N ASP A 179 -4.59 37.43 1.60
CA ASP A 179 -5.03 36.45 0.62
C ASP A 179 -3.89 36.05 -0.34
N PHE A 180 -3.77 34.75 -0.64
CA PHE A 180 -3.42 34.21 -1.96
C PHE A 180 -3.91 32.76 -2.08
N GLN A 181 -4.26 32.41 -3.31
CA GLN A 181 -5.14 31.33 -3.76
C GLN A 181 -4.50 29.92 -3.83
N THR A 182 -5.39 28.92 -3.78
CA THR A 182 -5.36 27.58 -4.43
C THR A 182 -4.23 26.58 -4.09
N SER A 183 -4.57 25.57 -3.27
CA SER A 183 -4.39 24.15 -3.59
C SER A 183 -5.00 23.28 -2.48
N GLU A 184 -5.62 22.17 -2.89
CA GLU A 184 -6.40 21.20 -2.11
C GLU A 184 -5.85 20.87 -0.72
N ASP A 185 -6.77 20.87 0.27
CA ASP A 185 -6.55 20.52 1.66
C ASP A 185 -6.02 19.09 1.82
N ILE A 186 -4.69 18.95 1.91
CA ILE A 186 -4.05 17.77 2.48
C ILE A 186 -4.16 17.89 3.99
N SER A 187 -5.27 17.37 4.53
CA SER A 187 -5.51 17.32 5.97
C SER A 187 -4.41 16.53 6.68
N THR A 188 -3.74 17.24 7.58
CA THR A 188 -2.59 16.90 8.39
C THR A 188 -2.78 15.61 9.17
N PHE A 189 -1.94 14.61 8.88
CA PHE A 189 -1.84 13.36 9.62
C PHE A 189 -1.01 13.53 10.89
N ASN A 190 -1.55 13.02 12.00
CA ASN A 190 -0.88 13.03 13.29
C ASN A 190 -1.06 11.65 13.93
N TYR A 191 -0.14 10.71 13.66
CA TYR A 191 -0.01 9.48 14.46
C TYR A 191 1.43 8.94 14.60
N ASP A 192 1.70 8.56 15.85
CA ASP A 192 2.77 7.80 16.52
C ASP A 192 4.25 8.14 16.38
N LYS A 193 4.96 8.09 17.52
CA LYS A 193 6.32 8.62 17.74
C LYS A 193 7.39 8.16 16.74
N GLU A 194 7.24 6.98 16.13
CA GLU A 194 8.14 6.49 15.08
C GLU A 194 7.74 7.00 13.68
N CYS A 195 6.45 7.06 13.38
CA CYS A 195 5.93 7.75 12.19
C CYS A 195 6.07 9.26 12.30
N LYS A 196 6.14 9.84 13.51
CA LYS A 196 6.58 11.21 13.74
C LYS A 196 8.03 11.35 13.34
N PHE A 197 8.91 10.38 13.58
CA PHE A 197 10.28 10.51 13.07
C PHE A 197 10.30 10.50 11.53
N PHE A 198 9.50 9.63 10.89
CA PHE A 198 9.39 9.57 9.43
C PHE A 198 8.73 10.82 8.83
N ASN A 199 7.62 11.29 9.40
CA ASN A 199 6.89 12.49 8.97
C ASN A 199 7.61 13.79 9.34
N LEU A 200 8.35 13.83 10.45
CA LEU A 200 9.19 14.97 10.84
C LEU A 200 10.47 15.00 9.99
N LEU A 201 11.00 13.84 9.56
CA LEU A 201 12.01 13.79 8.52
C LEU A 201 11.45 14.30 7.18
N LEU A 202 10.29 13.81 6.74
CA LEU A 202 9.61 14.31 5.54
C LEU A 202 9.36 15.82 5.60
N SER A 203 9.02 16.37 6.78
CA SER A 203 8.85 17.82 6.96
C SER A 203 10.17 18.60 6.85
N LYS A 204 11.31 17.94 7.05
CA LYS A 204 12.65 18.54 6.97
C LYS A 204 13.32 18.31 5.61
N TYR A 205 12.96 17.23 4.91
CA TYR A 205 13.55 16.81 3.66
C TYR A 205 12.49 16.76 2.57
N PHE A 206 12.61 17.64 1.58
CA PHE A 206 11.70 17.68 0.43
C PHE A 206 11.77 16.42 -0.44
N ILE A 207 12.83 15.63 -0.32
CA ILE A 207 13.08 14.51 -1.23
C ILE A 207 13.56 13.27 -0.46
N VAL A 208 12.84 12.16 -0.68
CA VAL A 208 13.07 10.85 -0.07
C VAL A 208 13.65 9.89 -1.11
N ILE A 209 14.79 9.27 -0.77
CA ILE A 209 15.43 8.21 -1.56
C ILE A 209 15.34 6.90 -0.78
N LEU A 210 14.74 5.87 -1.38
CA LEU A 210 14.70 4.52 -0.82
C LEU A 210 15.76 3.64 -1.47
N LEU A 211 16.58 2.99 -0.64
CA LEU A 211 17.56 2.02 -1.05
C LEU A 211 16.99 0.61 -0.87
N LEU A 212 16.92 -0.13 -1.98
CA LEU A 212 16.59 -1.55 -2.02
C LEU A 212 17.85 -2.36 -2.34
N HIS A 213 18.14 -3.38 -1.54
CA HIS A 213 19.30 -4.24 -1.68
C HIS A 213 18.99 -5.62 -1.10
N HIS A 214 19.85 -6.61 -1.34
CA HIS A 214 19.79 -7.91 -0.67
C HIS A 214 21.20 -8.43 -0.39
N GLU A 215 21.56 -8.47 0.88
CA GLU A 215 22.88 -8.88 1.36
C GLU A 215 22.81 -10.27 1.97
N VAL A 216 23.63 -11.22 1.48
CA VAL A 216 23.74 -12.56 2.08
C VAL A 216 25.08 -12.68 2.80
N GLU A 217 26.15 -12.35 2.11
CA GLU A 217 27.51 -12.49 2.61
C GLU A 217 27.99 -11.27 3.40
N VAL A 218 29.04 -11.43 4.21
CA VAL A 218 29.66 -10.31 4.95
C VAL A 218 30.26 -9.26 4.00
N SER A 219 30.76 -9.70 2.84
CA SER A 219 31.23 -8.87 1.73
C SER A 219 30.12 -7.93 1.23
N ASP A 220 28.92 -8.47 0.95
CA ASP A 220 27.76 -7.68 0.53
C ASP A 220 27.43 -6.58 1.54
N ARG A 221 27.41 -6.91 2.85
CA ARG A 221 27.08 -5.93 3.89
C ARG A 221 28.08 -4.79 3.97
N LYS A 222 29.37 -5.10 3.82
CA LYS A 222 30.42 -4.09 3.79
C LYS A 222 30.26 -3.20 2.56
N TYR A 223 29.96 -3.81 1.42
CA TYR A 223 29.75 -3.10 0.15
C TYR A 223 28.54 -2.17 0.20
N PHE A 224 27.38 -2.64 0.68
CA PHE A 224 26.20 -1.79 0.85
C PHE A 224 26.45 -0.65 1.83
N LYS A 225 27.09 -0.91 2.97
CA LYS A 225 27.47 0.15 3.92
C LYS A 225 28.36 1.20 3.26
N TRP A 226 29.32 0.78 2.43
CA TRP A 226 30.18 1.68 1.69
C TRP A 226 29.39 2.51 0.67
N PHE A 227 28.54 1.86 -0.13
CA PHE A 227 27.65 2.52 -1.08
C PHE A 227 26.75 3.57 -0.42
N ARG A 228 26.03 3.17 0.63
CA ARG A 228 25.14 4.06 1.40
C ARG A 228 25.88 5.26 1.96
N ARG A 229 27.06 5.05 2.57
CA ARG A 229 27.87 6.15 3.12
C ARG A 229 28.32 7.13 2.05
N ASN A 230 28.64 6.65 0.83
CA ASN A 230 28.97 7.54 -0.28
C ASN A 230 27.76 8.37 -0.71
N LEU A 231 26.56 7.79 -0.79
CA LEU A 231 25.34 8.55 -1.09
C LEU A 231 25.06 9.61 0.00
N GLU A 232 25.13 9.23 1.27
CA GLU A 232 24.93 10.15 2.41
C GLU A 232 25.90 11.33 2.34
N ASN A 233 27.18 11.07 2.06
CA ASN A 233 28.20 12.11 1.89
C ASN A 233 27.95 12.99 0.65
N ALA A 234 27.55 12.40 -0.48
CA ALA A 234 27.37 13.11 -1.73
C ALA A 234 26.16 14.06 -1.71
N PHE A 235 25.12 13.69 -0.97
CA PHE A 235 23.89 14.46 -0.89
C PHE A 235 23.84 15.47 0.25
N ASP A 236 24.79 15.41 1.19
CA ASP A 236 24.98 16.39 2.28
C ASP A 236 23.67 16.85 2.94
N ASN A 237 22.86 15.87 3.39
CA ASN A 237 21.56 16.12 4.01
C ASN A 237 20.53 16.87 3.12
N LYS A 238 20.71 16.97 1.81
CA LYS A 238 19.65 17.49 0.93
C LYS A 238 18.51 16.49 0.75
N TYR A 239 18.83 15.20 0.89
CA TYR A 239 17.92 14.08 0.68
C TYR A 239 17.88 13.21 1.92
N ALA A 240 16.70 12.69 2.26
CA ALA A 240 16.57 11.63 3.25
C ALA A 240 16.80 10.28 2.58
N ILE A 241 17.82 9.55 3.03
CA ILE A 241 18.20 8.24 2.45
C ILE A 241 17.74 7.14 3.41
N PHE A 242 16.77 6.34 2.97
CA PHE A 242 16.20 5.26 3.74
C PHE A 242 16.68 3.92 3.22
N ASP A 243 17.01 3.03 4.16
CA ASP A 243 17.37 1.65 3.91
C ASP A 243 16.14 0.80 4.17
N PHE A 244 15.63 0.12 3.15
CA PHE A 244 14.38 -0.64 3.22
C PHE A 244 14.31 -1.55 4.45
N ASP A 245 15.38 -2.29 4.74
CA ASP A 245 15.42 -3.26 5.85
C ASP A 245 15.27 -2.61 7.23
N LYS A 246 15.70 -1.35 7.34
CA LYS A 246 15.62 -0.57 8.58
C LYS A 246 14.36 0.26 8.67
N SER A 247 13.74 0.57 7.54
CA SER A 247 12.60 1.49 7.46
C SER A 247 11.25 0.78 7.45
N VAL A 248 11.20 -0.49 7.05
CA VAL A 248 9.96 -1.25 7.03
C VAL A 248 9.46 -1.55 8.46
N ASN A 249 8.15 -1.39 8.68
CA ASN A 249 7.55 -1.70 9.97
C ASN A 249 7.35 -3.22 10.06
N LYS A 250 8.12 -3.87 10.95
CA LYS A 250 8.07 -5.33 11.14
C LYS A 250 6.70 -5.87 11.57
N SER A 251 5.86 -5.03 12.18
CA SER A 251 4.50 -5.42 12.58
C SER A 251 3.47 -5.27 11.46
N ASN A 252 3.81 -4.56 10.38
CA ASN A 252 2.93 -4.33 9.23
C ASN A 252 3.76 -4.24 7.94
N LEU A 253 4.43 -5.33 7.60
CA LEU A 253 5.48 -5.35 6.58
C LEU A 253 4.99 -4.89 5.20
N TYR A 254 3.87 -5.42 4.71
CA TYR A 254 3.38 -5.11 3.35
C TYR A 254 2.82 -3.70 3.22
N LEU A 255 2.08 -3.19 4.22
CA LEU A 255 1.56 -1.82 4.15
C LEU A 255 2.67 -0.80 4.33
N SER A 256 3.60 -1.03 5.25
CA SER A 256 4.77 -0.15 5.35
C SER A 256 5.64 -0.22 4.09
N THR A 257 5.76 -1.37 3.43
CA THR A 257 6.41 -1.49 2.11
C THR A 257 5.72 -0.63 1.05
N LYS A 258 4.38 -0.71 0.95
CA LYS A 258 3.60 0.10 0.01
C LYS A 258 3.71 1.60 0.32
N SER A 259 3.66 1.97 1.60
CA SER A 259 3.82 3.35 2.04
C SER A 259 5.20 3.89 1.67
N LEU A 260 6.27 3.13 1.95
CA LEU A 260 7.64 3.47 1.54
C LEU A 260 7.75 3.63 0.02
N PHE A 261 7.16 2.73 -0.75
CA PHE A 261 7.11 2.82 -2.22
C PHE A 261 6.44 4.13 -2.69
N GLN A 262 5.29 4.48 -2.11
CA GLN A 262 4.54 5.66 -2.51
C GLN A 262 5.23 6.96 -2.09
N SER A 263 5.86 7.00 -0.90
CA SER A 263 6.51 8.20 -0.37
C SER A 263 7.88 8.51 -0.99
N SER A 264 8.50 7.54 -1.67
CA SER A 264 9.86 7.69 -2.18
C SER A 264 9.89 8.44 -3.52
N LEU A 265 10.66 9.53 -3.63
CA LEU A 265 10.84 10.20 -4.91
C LEU A 265 11.73 9.39 -5.84
N PHE A 266 12.80 8.77 -5.32
CA PHE A 266 13.65 7.85 -6.06
C PHE A 266 13.77 6.53 -5.32
N ILE A 267 13.78 5.43 -6.06
CA ILE A 267 14.06 4.09 -5.54
C ILE A 267 15.32 3.57 -6.22
N ILE A 268 16.39 3.42 -5.45
CA ILE A 268 17.67 2.92 -5.94
C ILE A 268 17.77 1.44 -5.58
N CYS A 269 17.82 0.59 -6.60
CA CYS A 269 17.99 -0.84 -6.45
C CYS A 269 19.46 -1.21 -6.66
N LEU A 270 20.13 -1.65 -5.60
CA LEU A 270 21.48 -2.20 -5.67
C LEU A 270 21.43 -3.70 -5.96
N PHE A 271 21.80 -4.06 -7.19
CA PHE A 271 21.82 -5.42 -7.69
C PHE A 271 23.20 -6.06 -7.48
N ASN A 272 23.20 -7.18 -6.76
CA ASN A 272 24.27 -8.18 -6.76
C ASN A 272 23.74 -9.49 -7.37
N ASN A 273 24.62 -10.48 -7.51
CA ASN A 273 24.28 -11.79 -8.09
C ASN A 273 23.10 -12.46 -7.34
N GLU A 274 23.11 -12.40 -6.01
CA GLU A 274 22.09 -13.02 -5.17
C GLU A 274 20.72 -12.34 -5.32
N TRP A 275 20.68 -11.01 -5.35
CA TRP A 275 19.43 -10.29 -5.56
C TRP A 275 18.82 -10.56 -6.93
N CYS A 276 19.66 -10.58 -7.96
CA CYS A 276 19.25 -10.96 -9.31
C CYS A 276 18.70 -12.39 -9.36
N ARG A 277 19.36 -13.35 -8.67
CA ARG A 277 18.90 -14.73 -8.58
C ARG A 277 17.54 -14.84 -7.92
N VAL A 278 17.33 -14.14 -6.80
CA VAL A 278 16.05 -14.12 -6.09
C VAL A 278 14.94 -13.60 -6.98
N ILE A 279 15.08 -12.40 -7.57
CA ILE A 279 14.00 -11.84 -8.41
C ILE A 279 13.72 -12.73 -9.64
N ASN A 280 14.76 -13.19 -10.34
CA ASN A 280 14.58 -14.02 -11.54
C ASN A 280 13.95 -15.39 -11.23
N SER A 281 14.10 -15.91 -10.01
CA SER A 281 13.46 -17.17 -9.62
C SER A 281 11.92 -17.03 -9.58
N PHE A 282 11.42 -15.88 -9.15
CA PHE A 282 9.99 -15.58 -9.15
C PHE A 282 9.43 -15.39 -10.56
N THR A 283 10.19 -14.74 -11.44
CA THR A 283 9.72 -14.48 -12.81
C THR A 283 9.64 -15.76 -13.64
N LYS A 284 10.50 -16.75 -13.37
CA LYS A 284 10.59 -17.98 -14.17
C LYS A 284 9.61 -19.09 -13.75
N ASN A 285 8.68 -18.83 -12.81
CA ASN A 285 7.79 -19.86 -12.22
C ASN A 285 8.52 -21.10 -11.68
N ASN A 286 9.83 -21.04 -11.49
CA ASN A 286 10.59 -22.13 -10.88
C ASN A 286 10.45 -22.01 -9.36
N THR A 287 9.31 -22.49 -8.87
CA THR A 287 9.01 -22.68 -7.44
C THR A 287 9.82 -23.85 -6.87
N GLN A 288 11.13 -23.90 -7.11
CA GLN A 288 11.99 -24.53 -6.12
C GLN A 288 11.91 -23.62 -4.90
N SER A 289 11.34 -24.16 -3.83
CA SER A 289 11.00 -23.48 -2.59
C SER A 289 12.24 -22.80 -1.99
N ILE A 290 12.53 -21.58 -2.42
CA ILE A 290 13.39 -20.70 -1.64
C ILE A 290 12.58 -20.38 -0.40
N ASP A 291 13.04 -20.83 0.76
CA ASP A 291 12.45 -20.45 2.04
C ASP A 291 12.79 -18.99 2.29
N LEU A 292 11.87 -18.11 1.88
CA LEU A 292 12.07 -16.68 1.90
C LEU A 292 11.51 -16.13 3.19
N THR A 293 12.33 -15.36 3.90
CA THR A 293 11.87 -14.56 5.02
C THR A 293 10.76 -13.60 4.57
N GLU A 294 9.81 -13.29 5.46
CA GLU A 294 8.74 -12.32 5.18
C GLU A 294 9.27 -10.97 4.67
N LEU A 295 10.44 -10.54 5.19
CA LEU A 295 11.12 -9.34 4.74
C LEU A 295 11.55 -9.44 3.27
N LEU A 296 12.07 -10.59 2.86
CA LEU A 296 12.50 -10.81 1.48
C LEU A 296 11.30 -10.91 0.52
N LYS A 297 10.18 -11.50 0.97
CA LYS A 297 8.90 -11.43 0.24
C LYS A 297 8.45 -9.98 0.02
N CYS A 298 8.62 -9.12 1.02
CA CYS A 298 8.30 -7.70 0.88
C CYS A 298 9.23 -6.95 -0.08
N LYS A 299 10.51 -7.31 -0.19
CA LYS A 299 11.41 -6.76 -1.22
C LYS A 299 10.99 -7.17 -2.63
N VAL A 300 10.54 -8.42 -2.80
CA VAL A 300 9.99 -8.91 -4.07
C VAL A 300 8.70 -8.15 -4.41
N TYR A 301 7.80 -8.00 -3.44
CA TYR A 301 6.59 -7.17 -3.59
C TYR A 301 6.90 -5.72 -3.98
N LEU A 302 7.92 -5.10 -3.37
CA LEU A 302 8.38 -3.77 -3.78
C LEU A 302 8.84 -3.75 -5.24
N SER A 303 9.46 -4.84 -5.72
CA SER A 303 9.88 -5.00 -7.13
C SER A 303 8.69 -5.13 -8.06
N GLU A 304 7.66 -5.88 -7.68
CA GLU A 304 6.39 -5.98 -8.42
C GLU A 304 5.66 -4.64 -8.49
N LEU A 305 5.67 -3.84 -7.42
CA LEU A 305 5.11 -2.49 -7.42
C LEU A 305 5.85 -1.59 -8.43
N MET A 306 7.17 -1.71 -8.55
CA MET A 306 7.96 -1.00 -9.54
C MET A 306 7.58 -1.40 -10.97
N ASP A 307 7.45 -2.70 -11.25
CA ASP A 307 7.01 -3.18 -12.56
C ASP A 307 5.60 -2.66 -12.89
N GLY A 308 4.68 -2.74 -11.92
CA GLY A 308 3.32 -2.23 -12.05
C GLY A 308 3.27 -0.74 -12.40
N GLU A 309 4.06 0.10 -11.73
CA GLU A 309 4.12 1.53 -12.02
C GLU A 309 4.71 1.83 -13.40
N ILE A 310 5.71 1.09 -13.84
CA ILE A 310 6.28 1.27 -15.18
C ILE A 310 5.27 0.91 -16.27
N ILE A 311 4.51 -0.17 -16.08
CA ILE A 311 3.43 -0.54 -17.00
C ILE A 311 2.35 0.55 -17.04
N GLN A 312 1.92 1.04 -15.87
CA GLN A 312 0.95 2.14 -15.77
C GLN A 312 1.44 3.42 -16.45
N ASN A 313 2.74 3.70 -16.36
CA ASN A 313 3.39 4.86 -17.00
C ASN A 313 3.80 4.60 -18.45
N LYS A 314 3.22 3.62 -19.14
CA LYS A 314 3.52 3.29 -20.55
C LYS A 314 5.02 3.05 -20.79
N PHE A 315 5.65 2.29 -19.90
CA PHE A 315 7.07 1.93 -19.92
C PHE A 315 8.05 3.11 -19.73
N ILE A 316 7.58 4.25 -19.24
CA ILE A 316 8.43 5.39 -18.90
C ILE A 316 8.87 5.28 -17.44
N ASN A 317 10.15 5.01 -17.22
CA ASN A 317 10.73 5.04 -15.89
C ASN A 317 10.94 6.48 -15.41
N ARG A 318 10.21 6.87 -14.36
CA ARG A 318 10.28 8.21 -13.75
C ARG A 318 11.22 8.29 -12.55
N ARG A 319 11.38 7.20 -11.79
CA ARG A 319 12.01 7.26 -10.45
C ARG A 319 12.83 6.06 -10.01
N PHE A 320 12.89 4.99 -10.78
CA PHE A 320 13.66 3.79 -10.40
C PHE A 320 15.08 3.87 -10.98
N ILE A 321 16.09 3.53 -10.18
CA ILE A 321 17.48 3.61 -10.58
C ILE A 321 18.15 2.28 -10.31
N ALA A 322 18.66 1.64 -11.36
CA ALA A 322 19.42 0.41 -11.25
C ALA A 322 20.89 0.74 -10.96
N VAL A 323 21.41 0.19 -9.87
CA VAL A 323 22.84 0.24 -9.51
C VAL A 323 23.35 -1.18 -9.41
N THR A 324 24.53 -1.46 -9.96
CA THR A 324 25.14 -2.79 -9.88
C THR A 324 26.43 -2.74 -9.11
N VAL A 325 26.77 -3.86 -8.47
CA VAL A 325 28.11 -4.11 -7.96
C VAL A 325 29.12 -4.17 -9.12
N GLU A 326 30.40 -3.95 -8.83
CA GLU A 326 31.47 -4.07 -9.83
C GLU A 326 31.46 -5.46 -10.48
N ASN A 327 31.66 -5.49 -11.80
CA ASN A 327 31.74 -6.72 -12.59
C ASN A 327 30.50 -7.63 -12.55
N LEU A 328 29.33 -7.10 -12.16
CA LEU A 328 28.07 -7.83 -12.33
C LEU A 328 27.82 -8.06 -13.82
N ASP A 329 27.55 -9.31 -14.21
CA ASP A 329 27.06 -9.58 -15.56
C ASP A 329 25.65 -8.99 -15.73
N LYS A 330 25.56 -7.97 -16.59
CA LYS A 330 24.30 -7.27 -16.88
C LYS A 330 23.23 -8.20 -17.45
N SER A 331 23.61 -9.35 -18.03
CA SER A 331 22.66 -10.36 -18.50
C SER A 331 21.86 -11.00 -17.36
N LEU A 332 22.37 -10.94 -16.13
CA LEU A 332 21.73 -11.47 -14.93
C LEU A 332 20.67 -10.53 -14.34
N LEU A 333 20.66 -9.25 -14.72
CA LEU A 333 19.66 -8.30 -14.22
C LEU A 333 18.24 -8.81 -14.48
N PRO A 334 17.26 -8.49 -13.62
CA PRO A 334 15.89 -8.92 -13.84
C PRO A 334 15.33 -8.45 -15.17
N VAL A 335 14.63 -9.34 -15.87
CA VAL A 335 13.93 -9.02 -17.13
C VAL A 335 12.88 -7.96 -16.83
N GLY A 336 12.96 -6.81 -17.50
CA GLY A 336 12.06 -5.67 -17.25
C GLY A 336 12.82 -4.35 -17.24
N TRP A 337 12.37 -3.42 -16.39
CA TRP A 337 12.97 -2.09 -16.31
C TRP A 337 14.46 -2.05 -15.92
N PRO A 338 15.01 -2.96 -15.09
CA PRO A 338 16.43 -2.88 -14.73
C PRO A 338 17.34 -3.08 -15.94
N GLN A 339 16.95 -3.93 -16.90
CA GLN A 339 17.67 -4.12 -18.16
C GLN A 339 17.40 -3.00 -19.19
N ASN A 340 16.22 -2.39 -19.15
CA ASN A 340 15.77 -1.38 -20.12
C ASN A 340 16.08 0.06 -19.69
N THR A 341 16.84 0.26 -18.61
CA THR A 341 17.17 1.59 -18.08
C THR A 341 18.67 1.73 -17.90
N LEU A 342 19.14 2.98 -17.81
CA LEU A 342 20.55 3.24 -17.60
C LEU A 342 20.97 2.71 -16.22
N CYS A 343 21.91 1.76 -16.23
CA CYS A 343 22.41 1.10 -15.04
C CYS A 343 23.77 1.66 -14.64
N TYR A 344 23.92 2.01 -13.36
CA TYR A 344 25.14 2.60 -12.80
C TYR A 344 25.95 1.57 -12.03
N GLU A 345 27.15 1.25 -12.50
CA GLU A 345 28.07 0.40 -11.74
C GLU A 345 28.74 1.21 -10.63
N PHE A 346 28.57 0.84 -9.37
CA PHE A 346 29.27 1.48 -8.26
C PHE A 346 30.64 0.80 -8.05
N PRO A 347 31.73 1.51 -7.68
CA PRO A 347 31.90 2.97 -7.60
C PRO A 347 32.15 3.66 -8.94
N LYS A 348 32.38 2.91 -10.03
CA LYS A 348 32.84 3.43 -11.32
C LYS A 348 32.00 4.59 -11.89
N HIS A 349 30.68 4.47 -11.82
CA HIS A 349 29.72 5.44 -12.35
C HIS A 349 28.98 6.22 -11.25
N PHE A 350 29.59 6.34 -10.05
CA PHE A 350 28.94 6.99 -8.91
C PHE A 350 28.68 8.48 -9.16
N LYS A 351 29.57 9.17 -9.89
CA LYS A 351 29.41 10.59 -10.20
C LYS A 351 28.21 10.83 -11.12
N GLU A 352 28.03 9.98 -12.12
CA GLU A 352 26.91 10.01 -13.05
C GLU A 352 25.59 9.70 -12.34
N LEU A 353 25.61 8.76 -11.37
CA LEU A 353 24.47 8.47 -10.49
C LEU A 353 24.06 9.73 -9.71
N CYS A 354 25.02 10.40 -9.06
CA CYS A 354 24.74 11.64 -8.32
C CYS A 354 24.17 12.73 -9.23
N ILE A 355 24.73 12.91 -10.44
CA ILE A 355 24.22 13.88 -11.41
C ILE A 355 22.78 13.56 -11.83
N LYS A 356 22.42 12.28 -11.99
CA LYS A 356 21.07 11.86 -12.35
C LYS A 356 20.04 12.20 -11.26
N ILE A 357 20.41 12.06 -9.99
CA ILE A 357 19.53 12.30 -8.84
C ILE A 357 19.42 13.80 -8.51
N LEU A 358 20.49 14.58 -8.74
CA LEU A 358 20.54 16.01 -8.45
C LEU A 358 19.94 16.90 -9.55
N LYS A 359 19.63 16.33 -10.72
CA LYS A 359 18.91 17.01 -11.81
C LYS A 359 17.42 16.91 -11.59
#